data_AF-A0A7Z9IH92-F1
#
_entry.id   AF-A0A7Z9IH92-F1
#
_cell.length_a   1.000
_cell.length_b   1.000
_cell.length_c   1.000
_cell.angle_alpha   90.00
_cell.angle_beta   90.00
_cell.angle_gamma   90.00
#
_symmetry.space_group_name_H-M   'P 1'
#
loop_
_entity.id
_entity.type
_entity.pdbx_description
1 polymer ?
#
loop_
_entity_poly.entity_id
_entity_poly.type
_entity_poly.pdbx_seq_one_letter_code
_entity_poly.pdbx_strand_id
1 'polypeptide(L)'
;MVPLPSEQSVTLRCQFCDRLNRVEVFGSGYQTPCSNCAKPILLDRPVNVSQDDFDQTVLAASIPVLVDFYADWCGPCKMVAPLVDELAREHSGRMLVVKVDTDQAVSISERYAIRSIPTLVLFKEGEEVDRSVGFEPERVRILAEEAVA
;
A
#
# COMPACT_ATOMS: atom_id res chain seq x y z
N MET A 1 21.19 -4.31 3.70
CA MET A 1 21.42 -5.24 2.58
C MET A 1 20.17 -5.21 1.73
N VAL A 2 20.23 -4.81 0.47
CA VAL A 2 19.06 -4.81 -0.42
C VAL A 2 18.73 -6.28 -0.75
N PRO A 3 17.51 -6.77 -0.49
CA PRO A 3 17.14 -8.16 -0.76
C PRO A 3 17.35 -8.50 -2.25
N LEU A 4 17.81 -9.73 -2.54
CA LEU A 4 18.01 -10.17 -3.91
C LEU A 4 16.66 -10.15 -4.68
N PRO A 5 16.65 -9.91 -6.01
CA PRO A 5 15.41 -9.80 -6.81
C PRO A 5 14.46 -10.99 -6.73
N SER A 6 14.93 -12.14 -6.25
CA SER A 6 14.16 -13.38 -6.07
C SER A 6 13.48 -13.52 -4.69
N GLU A 7 13.64 -12.56 -3.78
CA GLU A 7 13.12 -12.64 -2.40
C GLU A 7 12.02 -11.63 -2.09
N GLN A 8 11.74 -10.71 -3.01
CA GLN A 8 10.74 -9.67 -2.78
C GLN A 8 9.34 -10.18 -3.13
N SER A 9 8.46 -10.31 -2.14
CA SER A 9 7.08 -10.71 -2.31
C SER A 9 6.14 -9.94 -1.39
N VAL A 10 4.91 -9.76 -1.87
CA VAL A 10 3.78 -9.23 -1.10
C VAL A 10 2.64 -10.22 -1.15
N THR A 11 1.80 -10.24 -0.12
CA THR A 11 0.56 -11.04 -0.16
C THR A 11 -0.61 -10.08 -0.15
N LEU A 12 -1.47 -10.13 -1.16
CA LEU A 12 -2.65 -9.27 -1.22
C LEU A 12 -3.80 -9.97 -1.94
N ARG A 13 -5.00 -9.42 -1.75
CA ARG A 13 -6.20 -9.89 -2.47
C ARG A 13 -6.16 -9.45 -3.91
N CYS A 14 -6.57 -10.37 -4.79
CA CYS A 14 -6.81 -10.07 -6.19
C CYS A 14 -7.95 -9.05 -6.33
N GLN A 15 -7.69 -7.95 -7.04
CA GLN A 15 -8.65 -6.85 -7.26
C GLN A 15 -9.88 -7.24 -8.11
N PHE A 16 -9.97 -8.50 -8.53
CA PHE A 16 -11.03 -9.01 -9.38
C PHE A 16 -11.84 -10.18 -8.78
N CYS A 17 -11.32 -10.87 -7.77
CA CYS A 17 -11.99 -12.04 -7.18
C CYS A 17 -11.65 -12.29 -5.71
N ASP A 18 -10.94 -11.36 -5.05
CA ASP A 18 -10.63 -11.35 -3.62
C ASP A 18 -9.80 -12.52 -3.08
N ARG A 19 -9.35 -13.43 -3.97
CA ARG A 19 -8.41 -14.50 -3.61
C ARG A 19 -7.09 -13.87 -3.16
N LEU A 20 -6.63 -14.25 -1.97
CA LEU A 20 -5.28 -13.94 -1.51
C LEU A 20 -4.25 -14.65 -2.41
N ASN A 21 -3.28 -13.87 -2.89
CA ASN A 21 -2.17 -14.36 -3.68
C ASN A 21 -0.87 -13.83 -3.09
N ARG A 22 0.15 -14.68 -3.06
CA ARG A 22 1.53 -14.24 -2.90
C ARG A 22 2.04 -13.81 -4.27
N VAL A 23 2.47 -12.57 -4.38
CA VAL A 23 2.93 -11.95 -5.62
C VAL A 23 4.40 -11.66 -5.47
N GLU A 24 5.19 -12.17 -6.41
CA GLU A 24 6.61 -11.88 -6.50
C GLU A 24 6.81 -10.54 -7.19
N VAL A 25 7.66 -9.70 -6.60
CA VAL A 25 7.88 -8.32 -7.02
C VAL A 25 9.22 -8.27 -7.74
N PHE A 26 9.19 -8.45 -9.07
CA PHE A 26 10.38 -8.40 -9.90
C PHE A 26 10.56 -7.00 -10.50
N GLY A 27 11.78 -6.44 -10.37
CA GLY A 27 12.14 -5.09 -10.82
C GLY A 27 11.94 -4.75 -12.31
N SER A 28 11.47 -5.70 -13.12
CA SER A 28 10.96 -5.43 -14.46
C SER A 28 10.08 -6.57 -15.00
N GLY A 29 8.81 -6.62 -14.57
CA GLY A 29 7.73 -6.90 -15.51
C GLY A 29 7.04 -8.27 -15.53
N TYR A 30 7.22 -9.16 -14.54
CA TYR A 30 6.35 -10.34 -14.42
C TYR A 30 5.51 -10.28 -13.14
N GLN A 31 4.24 -9.89 -13.29
CA GLN A 31 3.26 -9.96 -12.20
C GLN A 31 2.63 -11.36 -12.23
N THR A 32 2.73 -12.09 -11.10
CA THR A 32 2.08 -13.39 -10.94
C THR A 32 0.57 -13.22 -11.17
N PRO A 33 -0.05 -13.90 -12.16
CA PRO A 33 -1.48 -13.86 -12.32
C PRO A 33 -2.18 -14.48 -11.11
N CYS A 34 -3.40 -14.05 -10.84
CA CYS A 34 -4.19 -14.61 -9.76
C CYS A 34 -4.40 -16.11 -9.97
N SER A 35 -4.06 -16.91 -8.95
CA SER A 35 -4.22 -18.37 -8.93
C SER A 35 -5.66 -18.87 -9.14
N ASN A 36 -6.67 -18.01 -8.92
CA ASN A 36 -8.08 -18.37 -9.05
C ASN A 36 -8.70 -17.90 -10.38
N CYS A 37 -8.49 -16.64 -10.77
CA CYS A 37 -9.17 -16.05 -11.93
C CYS A 37 -8.24 -15.74 -13.11
N ALA A 38 -6.94 -16.04 -13.00
CA ALA A 38 -5.89 -15.79 -13.99
C ALA A 38 -5.67 -14.33 -14.42
N LYS A 39 -6.41 -13.37 -13.86
CA LYS A 39 -6.22 -11.94 -14.11
C LYS A 39 -4.91 -11.45 -13.47
N PRO A 40 -4.26 -10.41 -14.03
CA PRO A 40 -3.05 -9.84 -13.45
C PRO A 40 -3.34 -9.23 -12.07
N ILE A 41 -2.41 -9.36 -11.12
CA ILE A 41 -2.48 -8.61 -9.87
C ILE A 41 -1.87 -7.23 -10.11
N LEU A 42 -2.66 -6.19 -9.92
CA LEU A 42 -2.26 -4.82 -10.24
C LEU A 42 -1.52 -4.18 -9.06
N LEU A 43 -0.25 -3.83 -9.26
CA LEU A 43 0.60 -3.15 -8.26
C LEU A 43 0.96 -1.71 -8.68
N ASP A 44 0.40 -1.21 -9.77
CA ASP A 44 0.63 0.13 -10.34
C ASP A 44 -0.36 1.18 -9.84
N ARG A 45 -1.15 0.83 -8.81
CA ARG A 45 -2.23 1.65 -8.23
C ARG A 45 -2.49 1.25 -6.77
N PRO A 46 -3.13 2.11 -5.96
CA PRO A 46 -3.48 1.78 -4.59
C PRO A 46 -4.40 0.57 -4.52
N VAL A 47 -4.03 -0.40 -3.69
CA VAL A 47 -4.82 -1.62 -3.47
C VAL A 47 -5.63 -1.49 -2.17
N ASN A 48 -6.91 -1.84 -2.22
CA ASN A 48 -7.74 -1.90 -1.02
C ASN A 48 -7.23 -3.01 -0.09
N VAL A 49 -6.97 -2.64 1.16
CA VAL A 49 -6.63 -3.59 2.23
C VAL A 49 -7.68 -3.46 3.32
N SER A 50 -8.16 -4.62 3.76
CA SER A 50 -9.15 -4.73 4.83
C SER A 50 -8.45 -4.94 6.17
N GLN A 51 -9.24 -4.91 7.24
CA GLN A 51 -8.75 -5.26 8.56
C GLN A 51 -8.24 -6.71 8.63
N ASP A 52 -8.84 -7.64 7.87
CA ASP A 52 -8.54 -9.07 7.96
C ASP A 52 -7.20 -9.47 7.34
N ASP A 53 -6.72 -8.68 6.38
CA ASP A 53 -5.50 -8.96 5.61
C ASP A 53 -4.42 -7.88 5.77
N PHE A 54 -4.63 -6.90 6.66
CA PHE A 54 -3.67 -5.83 6.92
C PHE A 54 -2.30 -6.37 7.35
N ASP A 55 -2.24 -7.21 8.38
CA ASP A 55 -0.97 -7.73 8.88
C ASP A 55 -0.21 -8.53 7.80
N GLN A 56 -0.94 -9.32 7.02
CA GLN A 56 -0.35 -10.14 5.97
C GLN A 56 0.10 -9.31 4.76
N THR A 57 -0.62 -8.22 4.45
CA THR A 57 -0.34 -7.39 3.27
C THR A 57 0.69 -6.31 3.55
N VAL A 58 0.62 -5.68 4.72
CA VAL A 58 1.43 -4.53 5.10
C VAL A 58 2.63 -4.96 5.93
N LEU A 59 2.41 -5.73 7.01
CA LEU A 59 3.47 -6.00 7.97
C LEU A 59 4.39 -7.14 7.54
N ALA A 60 3.86 -8.12 6.81
CA ALA A 60 4.64 -9.22 6.25
C ALA A 60 5.20 -8.93 4.84
N ALA A 61 5.00 -7.72 4.32
CA ALA A 61 5.58 -7.32 3.03
C ALA A 61 7.10 -7.26 3.12
N SER A 62 7.78 -7.80 2.12
CA SER A 62 9.23 -7.69 2.01
C SER A 62 9.68 -6.47 1.19
N ILE A 63 8.75 -5.59 0.84
CA ILE A 63 9.01 -4.29 0.20
C ILE A 63 8.32 -3.21 1.04
N PRO A 64 8.76 -1.95 0.96
CA PRO A 64 8.10 -0.83 1.59
C PRO A 64 6.61 -0.74 1.20
N VAL A 65 5.76 -0.37 2.16
CA VAL A 65 4.32 -0.19 1.94
C VAL A 65 3.90 1.20 2.37
N LEU A 66 3.35 1.99 1.45
CA LEU A 66 2.71 3.26 1.76
C LEU A 66 1.20 3.03 1.91
N VAL A 67 0.69 3.27 3.11
CA VAL A 67 -0.72 3.08 3.46
C VAL A 67 -1.44 4.43 3.48
N ASP A 68 -2.44 4.63 2.62
CA ASP A 68 -3.36 5.76 2.66
C ASP A 68 -4.60 5.41 3.51
N PHE A 69 -4.67 5.97 4.71
CA PHE A 69 -5.86 5.90 5.57
C PHE A 69 -6.85 6.99 5.15
N TYR A 70 -8.00 6.55 4.63
CA TYR A 70 -8.99 7.44 4.02
C TYR A 70 -10.43 7.09 4.43
N ALA A 71 -11.40 7.85 3.90
CA ALA A 71 -12.81 7.49 3.89
C ALA A 71 -13.50 8.08 2.63
N ASP A 72 -14.58 7.47 2.15
CA ASP A 72 -15.23 7.87 0.89
C ASP A 72 -15.85 9.27 0.92
N TRP A 73 -16.23 9.76 2.11
CA TRP A 73 -16.80 11.09 2.32
C TRP A 73 -15.74 12.18 2.49
N CYS A 74 -14.46 11.81 2.63
CA CYS A 74 -13.37 12.73 2.92
C CYS A 74 -12.97 13.54 1.67
N GLY A 75 -13.29 14.84 1.66
CA GLY A 75 -12.88 15.76 0.60
C GLY A 75 -11.36 15.84 0.40
N PRO A 76 -10.56 16.09 1.46
CA PRO A 76 -9.10 16.13 1.35
C PRO A 76 -8.45 14.82 0.85
N CYS A 77 -9.02 13.66 1.19
CA CYS A 77 -8.56 12.38 0.70
C CYS A 77 -8.70 12.27 -0.84
N LYS A 78 -9.80 12.80 -1.39
CA LYS A 78 -9.99 12.87 -2.85
C LYS A 78 -9.00 13.81 -3.54
N MET A 79 -8.50 14.83 -2.83
CA MET A 79 -7.49 15.75 -3.37
C MET A 79 -6.10 15.12 -3.43
N VAL A 80 -5.74 14.25 -2.47
CA VAL A 80 -4.43 13.56 -2.47
C VAL A 80 -4.43 12.29 -3.33
N ALA A 81 -5.58 11.65 -3.55
CA ALA A 81 -5.67 10.40 -4.30
C ALA A 81 -4.93 10.40 -5.66
N PRO A 82 -4.98 11.45 -6.51
CA PRO A 82 -4.22 11.46 -7.77
C PRO A 82 -2.71 11.41 -7.58
N LEU A 83 -2.19 12.01 -6.52
CA LEU A 83 -0.77 11.91 -6.14
C LEU A 83 -0.44 10.49 -5.69
N VAL A 84 -1.29 9.88 -4.87
CA VAL A 84 -1.10 8.50 -4.39
C VAL A 84 -1.13 7.50 -5.56
N ASP A 85 -2.02 7.69 -6.53
CA ASP A 85 -2.08 6.93 -7.79
C ASP A 85 -0.81 7.10 -8.63
N GLU A 86 -0.30 8.33 -8.75
CA GLU A 86 0.96 8.63 -9.45
C GLU A 86 2.13 7.88 -8.81
N LEU A 87 2.28 7.97 -7.49
CA LEU A 87 3.35 7.31 -6.75
C LEU A 87 3.29 5.78 -6.86
N ALA A 88 2.09 5.19 -6.82
CA ALA A 88 1.91 3.76 -7.01
C ALA A 88 2.39 3.29 -8.39
N ARG A 89 2.16 4.09 -9.43
CA ARG A 89 2.59 3.81 -10.80
C ARG A 89 4.11 4.01 -10.97
N GLU A 90 4.66 5.10 -10.46
CA GLU A 90 6.08 5.45 -10.58
C GLU A 90 7.01 4.50 -9.80
N HIS A 91 6.54 4.00 -8.67
CA HIS A 91 7.28 3.11 -7.79
C HIS A 91 6.78 1.66 -7.86
N SER A 92 5.98 1.32 -8.86
CA SER A 92 5.50 -0.04 -9.10
C SER A 92 6.67 -1.02 -9.13
N GLY A 93 6.60 -2.05 -8.30
CA GLY A 93 7.67 -3.05 -8.15
C GLY A 93 8.78 -2.68 -7.17
N ARG A 94 8.79 -1.47 -6.59
CA ARG A 94 9.75 -1.04 -5.56
C ARG A 94 9.08 -0.67 -4.23
N MET A 95 7.82 -0.25 -4.29
CA MET A 95 6.97 0.05 -3.16
C MET A 95 5.55 -0.44 -3.47
N LEU A 96 4.85 -0.96 -2.48
CA LEU A 96 3.42 -1.21 -2.57
C LEU A 96 2.66 0.01 -2.03
N VAL A 97 1.65 0.45 -2.76
CA VAL A 97 0.71 1.46 -2.25
C VAL A 97 -0.61 0.79 -1.97
N VAL A 98 -1.12 0.97 -0.76
CA VAL A 98 -2.41 0.43 -0.34
C VAL A 98 -3.27 1.54 0.23
N LYS A 99 -4.57 1.32 0.26
CA LYS A 99 -5.50 2.21 0.93
C LYS A 99 -6.40 1.43 1.88
N VAL A 100 -6.66 2.03 3.04
CA VAL A 100 -7.45 1.45 4.12
C VAL A 100 -8.57 2.43 4.45
N ASP A 101 -9.80 1.97 4.28
CA ASP A 101 -10.98 2.73 4.68
C ASP A 101 -11.13 2.68 6.20
N THR A 102 -11.00 3.83 6.84
CA THR A 102 -11.07 3.98 8.30
C THR A 102 -12.45 3.70 8.87
N ASP A 103 -13.53 3.82 8.06
CA ASP A 103 -14.88 3.46 8.49
C ASP A 103 -15.07 1.93 8.55
N GLN A 104 -14.31 1.18 7.75
CA GLN A 104 -14.40 -0.29 7.66
C GLN A 104 -13.35 -1.00 8.53
N ALA A 105 -12.14 -0.42 8.62
CA ALA A 105 -11.01 -0.97 9.37
C ALA A 105 -10.80 -0.24 10.71
N VAL A 106 -11.83 -0.27 11.55
CA VAL A 106 -11.85 0.46 12.84
C VAL A 106 -10.70 0.03 13.75
N SER A 107 -10.43 -1.28 13.86
CA SER A 107 -9.37 -1.75 14.78
C SER A 107 -7.96 -1.37 14.29
N ILE A 108 -7.76 -1.31 12.97
CA ILE A 108 -6.50 -0.82 12.39
C ILE A 108 -6.35 0.68 12.65
N SER A 109 -7.43 1.45 12.46
CA SER A 109 -7.45 2.89 12.71
C SER A 109 -7.11 3.21 14.17
N GLU A 110 -7.66 2.44 15.11
CA GLU A 110 -7.34 2.53 16.53
C GLU A 110 -5.88 2.13 16.82
N ARG A 111 -5.42 0.99 16.27
CA ARG A 111 -4.06 0.46 16.46
C ARG A 111 -2.98 1.47 16.04
N TYR A 112 -3.18 2.19 14.94
CA TYR A 112 -2.23 3.18 14.42
C TYR A 112 -2.55 4.62 14.81
N ALA A 113 -3.52 4.80 15.73
CA ALA A 113 -3.96 6.10 16.24
C ALA A 113 -4.32 7.11 15.13
N ILE A 114 -5.06 6.66 14.12
CA ILE A 114 -5.54 7.50 13.02
C ILE A 114 -6.64 8.42 13.54
N ARG A 115 -6.29 9.69 13.77
CA ARG A 115 -7.21 10.72 14.33
C ARG A 115 -7.72 11.71 13.30
N SER A 116 -7.13 11.72 12.11
CA SER A 116 -7.49 12.59 11.00
C SER A 116 -7.15 11.90 9.70
N ILE A 117 -7.91 12.21 8.65
CA ILE A 117 -7.71 11.66 7.31
C ILE A 117 -7.62 12.79 6.26
N PRO A 118 -6.83 12.62 5.19
CA PRO A 118 -5.99 11.46 4.94
C PRO A 118 -4.80 11.41 5.91
N THR A 119 -4.39 10.21 6.31
CA THR A 119 -3.11 9.98 6.98
C THR A 119 -2.36 8.95 6.15
N LEU A 120 -1.15 9.28 5.72
CA LEU A 120 -0.31 8.36 4.97
C LEU A 120 0.81 7.86 5.87
N VAL A 121 1.00 6.55 5.93
CA VAL A 121 2.00 5.91 6.80
C VAL A 121 2.89 5.02 5.96
N LEU A 122 4.20 5.21 6.09
CA LEU A 122 5.20 4.37 5.47
C LEU A 122 5.59 3.23 6.42
N PHE A 123 5.46 2.00 5.93
CA PHE A 123 5.93 0.81 6.61
C PHE A 123 7.14 0.21 5.89
N LYS A 124 8.14 -0.22 6.67
CA LYS A 124 9.26 -1.05 6.19
C LYS A 124 9.52 -2.16 7.21
N GLU A 125 9.70 -3.38 6.72
CA GLU A 125 10.02 -4.54 7.55
C GLU A 125 9.01 -4.76 8.71
N GLY A 126 7.74 -4.42 8.47
CA GLY A 126 6.67 -4.54 9.46
C GLY A 126 6.58 -3.41 10.48
N GLU A 127 7.48 -2.43 10.42
CA GLU A 127 7.52 -1.30 11.33
C GLU A 127 7.07 -0.02 10.63
N GLU A 128 6.43 0.85 11.40
CA GLU A 128 6.15 2.21 10.96
C GLU A 128 7.45 3.03 10.96
N VAL A 129 7.80 3.58 9.80
CA VAL A 129 9.01 4.39 9.63
C VAL A 129 8.68 5.86 9.80
N ASP A 130 7.63 6.32 9.13
CA ASP A 130 7.27 7.72 9.08
C ASP A 130 5.81 7.92 8.63
N ARG A 131 5.24 9.11 8.85
CA ARG A 131 3.86 9.45 8.46
C ARG A 131 3.67 10.91 8.05
N SER A 132 2.59 11.13 7.29
CA SER A 132 2.03 12.44 6.91
C SER A 132 0.58 12.53 7.35
N VAL A 133 0.17 13.68 7.87
CA VAL A 133 -1.16 13.85 8.47
C VAL A 133 -1.88 15.02 7.83
N GLY A 134 -3.04 14.75 7.22
CA GLY A 134 -3.81 15.71 6.45
C GLY A 134 -3.33 15.84 5.00
N PHE A 135 -3.82 16.86 4.32
CA PHE A 135 -3.43 17.13 2.93
C PHE A 135 -2.06 17.82 2.88
N GLU A 136 -0.99 17.03 2.80
CA GLU A 136 0.39 17.50 2.68
C GLU A 136 1.12 16.84 1.49
N PRO A 137 0.85 17.27 0.24
CA PRO A 137 1.39 16.62 -0.96
C PRO A 137 2.92 16.46 -0.98
N GLU A 138 3.65 17.49 -0.54
CA GLU A 138 5.11 17.44 -0.50
C GLU A 138 5.62 16.39 0.49
N ARG A 139 4.97 16.30 1.65
CA ARG A 139 5.32 15.31 2.66
C ARG A 139 5.09 13.89 2.17
N VAL A 140 4.00 13.67 1.43
CA VAL A 140 3.69 12.39 0.80
C VAL A 140 4.74 11.98 -0.23
N ARG A 141 5.30 12.93 -1.01
CA ARG A 141 6.41 12.65 -1.92
C ARG A 141 7.67 12.23 -1.18
N ILE A 142 8.01 12.93 -0.10
CA ILE A 142 9.16 12.58 0.75
C ILE A 142 9.03 11.15 1.29
N LEU A 143 7.84 10.75 1.75
CA LEU A 143 7.60 9.36 2.20
C LEU A 143 7.87 8.34 1.08
N ALA A 144 7.44 8.61 -0.14
CA ALA A 144 7.66 7.71 -1.28
C ALA A 144 9.14 7.67 -1.72
N GLU A 145 9.85 8.79 -1.67
CA GLU A 145 11.30 8.85 -1.91
C GLU A 145 12.05 8.06 -0.84
N GLU A 146 11.71 8.26 0.44
CA GLU A 146 12.27 7.52 1.55
C GLU A 146 11.99 6.02 1.41
N ALA A 147 10.80 5.63 0.94
CA ALA A 147 10.45 4.24 0.71
C ALA A 147 11.47 3.54 -0.20
N VAL A 148 11.90 4.20 -1.28
CA VAL A 148 12.74 3.60 -2.33
C VAL A 148 14.23 3.97 -2.26
N ALA A 149 14.64 4.73 -1.26
CA ALA A 149 16.03 5.05 -0.95
C ALA A 149 16.76 3.85 -0.33
#